data_AF-A0A8I5ZSV5-F1
#
_entry.id   AF-A0A8I5ZSV5-F1
#
_cell.length_a   1.000
_cell.length_b   1.000
_cell.length_c   1.000
_cell.angle_alpha   90.00
_cell.angle_beta   90.00
_cell.angle_gamma   90.00
#
_symmetry.space_group_name_H-M   'P 1'
#
loop_
_entity.id
_entity.type
_entity.pdbx_description
1 polymer ?
#
loop_
_entity_poly.entity_id
_entity_poly.type
_entity_poly.pdbx_seq_one_letter_code
_entity_poly.pdbx_strand_id
1 'polypeptide(L)' 'MASESAGHPAGKRPCKMQAFRIWDTNQKTFYLRNNQLIAGYLQGPNTKLEGG' A
#
# COMPACT_ATOMS: atom_id res chain seq x y z
N MET A 1 33.88 9.09 -20.53
CA MET A 1 33.46 8.79 -19.14
C MET A 1 31.96 8.98 -19.09
N ALA A 2 31.18 7.91 -19.25
CA ALA A 2 29.72 7.97 -19.20
C ALA A 2 29.29 7.94 -17.72
N SER A 3 28.43 8.87 -17.32
CA SER A 3 27.85 8.93 -15.97
C SER A 3 26.57 8.09 -15.96
N GLU A 4 26.59 6.97 -15.24
CA GLU A 4 25.39 6.18 -14.95
C GLU A 4 24.55 6.92 -13.91
N SER A 5 23.66 7.80 -14.38
CA SER A 5 22.54 8.26 -13.56
C SER A 5 21.51 7.15 -13.55
N ALA A 6 21.36 6.49 -12.39
CA ALA A 6 20.28 5.54 -12.14
C ALA A 6 18.95 6.23 -12.47
N GLY A 7 18.35 5.84 -13.59
CA GLY A 7 17.11 6.42 -14.08
C GLY A 7 16.02 6.26 -13.04
N HIS A 8 15.71 7.32 -12.32
CA HIS A 8 14.40 7.46 -11.69
C HIS A 8 13.37 7.22 -12.80
N PRO A 9 12.27 6.48 -12.58
CA PRO A 9 11.23 6.31 -13.58
C PRO A 9 10.44 7.63 -13.70
N ALA A 10 11.10 8.66 -14.23
CA ALA A 10 10.59 9.99 -14.52
C ALA A 10 9.80 9.98 -15.85
N GLY A 11 8.90 9.02 -16.01
CA GLY A 11 8.24 8.76 -17.29
C GLY A 11 6.81 8.26 -17.24
N LYS A 12 6.20 8.11 -16.05
CA LYS A 12 4.77 7.81 -15.96
C LYS A 12 4.01 9.11 -15.71
N ARG A 13 3.16 9.50 -16.67
CA ARG A 13 2.13 10.55 -16.48
C ARG A 13 1.44 10.30 -15.14
N PRO A 14 1.05 11.32 -14.35
CA PRO A 14 0.35 11.10 -13.09
C PRO A 14 -0.90 10.27 -13.35
N CYS A 15 -0.77 8.96 -13.16
CA CYS A 15 -1.82 7.99 -13.29
C CYS A 15 -2.60 8.04 -11.99
N LYS A 16 -3.91 8.28 -12.07
CA LYS A 16 -4.79 8.25 -10.89
C LYS A 16 -4.61 6.90 -10.19
N MET A 17 -3.96 6.94 -9.03
CA MET A 17 -3.83 5.77 -8.18
C MET A 17 -5.19 5.52 -7.55
N GLN A 18 -5.82 4.40 -7.88
CA GLN A 18 -7.08 4.00 -7.29
C GLN A 18 -6.79 3.21 -6.02
N ALA A 19 -7.35 3.66 -4.90
CA ALA A 19 -7.35 2.89 -3.67
C ALA A 19 -8.49 1.87 -3.73
N PHE A 20 -8.15 0.60 -3.48
CA PHE A 20 -9.12 -0.49 -3.42
C PHE A 20 -9.15 -1.06 -2.01
N ARG A 21 -10.35 -1.42 -1.55
CA ARG A 21 -10.54 -2.15 -0.30
C ARG A 21 -10.74 -3.62 -0.63
N ILE A 22 -9.83 -4.47 -0.17
CA ILE A 22 -9.85 -5.91 -0.40
C ILE A 22 -10.16 -6.59 0.94
N TRP A 23 -11.15 -7.46 0.93
CA TRP A 23 -11.47 -8.33 2.07
C TRP A 23 -11.72 -9.75 1.58
N ASP A 24 -11.42 -10.72 2.44
CA ASP A 24 -11.83 -12.10 2.22
C ASP A 24 -13.29 -12.31 2.60
N THR A 25 -13.92 -13.35 2.06
CA THR A 25 -15.28 -13.79 2.41
C THR A 25 -15.48 -14.01 3.92
N ASN A 26 -14.42 -14.38 4.64
CA ASN A 26 -14.43 -14.52 6.09
C ASN A 26 -14.21 -13.20 6.85
N GLN A 27 -14.41 -12.03 6.23
CA GLN A 27 -14.23 -10.71 6.86
C GLN A 27 -12.78 -10.39 7.32
N LYS A 28 -11.78 -11.10 6.79
CA LYS A 28 -10.37 -10.74 7.01
C LYS A 28 -10.00 -9.57 6.09
N THR A 29 -9.23 -8.63 6.63
CA THR A 29 -8.71 -7.47 5.89
C THR A 29 -7.20 -7.57 5.74
N PHE A 30 -6.68 -6.99 4.66
CA PHE A 30 -5.24 -6.82 4.48
C PHE A 30 -4.77 -5.54 5.18
N TYR A 31 -3.73 -5.63 5.99
CA TYR A 31 -3.09 -4.48 6.64
C TYR A 31 -1.58 -4.63 6.64
N LEU A 32 -0.85 -3.51 6.69
CA LEU A 32 0.60 -3.53 6.84
C LEU A 32 1.00 -3.66 8.31
N ARG A 33 1.94 -4.55 8.59
CA ARG A 33 2.64 -4.65 9.88
C ARG A 33 4.10 -4.98 9.63
N ASN A 34 5.02 -4.21 10.18
CA ASN A 34 6.47 -4.40 10.00
C ASN A 34 6.87 -4.48 8.51
N ASN A 35 6.28 -3.63 7.66
CA ASN A 35 6.50 -3.62 6.22
C ASN A 35 6.11 -4.94 5.50
N GLN A 36 5.30 -5.78 6.14
CA GLN A 36 4.72 -6.99 5.57
C GLN A 36 3.20 -6.85 5.49
N LEU A 37 2.62 -7.35 4.39
CA LEU A 37 1.17 -7.36 4.19
C LEU A 37 0.59 -8.60 4.88
N ILE A 38 -0.28 -8.41 5.86
CA ILE A 38 -0.88 -9.47 6.67
C ILE A 38 -2.39 -9.54 6.43
N ALA A 39 -2.93 -10.75 6.30
CA ALA A 39 -4.37 -11.00 6.28
C ALA A 39 -4.84 -11.40 7.68
N GLY A 40 -5.72 -10.62 8.28
CA GLY A 40 -6.22 -10.88 9.63
C GLY A 40 -7.45 -10.09 10.00
N TYR A 41 -7.94 -10.35 11.21
CA TYR A 41 -9.04 -9.60 11.81
C TYR A 41 -8.50 -8.36 12.50
N LEU A 42 -8.96 -7.19 12.08
CA LEU A 42 -8.75 -5.95 12.82
C LEU A 42 -9.68 -5.98 14.04
N GLN A 43 -9.14 -6.32 15.21
CA GLN A 43 -9.89 -6.37 16.45
C GLN A 43 -10.02 -4.92 17.01
N GLY A 44 -11.22 -4.35 16.97
CA GLY A 44 -11.55 -3.04 17.57
C GLY A 44 -11.22 -1.81 16.72
N PRO A 45 -11.60 -0.58 17.16
CA PRO A 45 -11.60 0.65 16.38
C PRO A 45 -10.19 1.22 16.19
N ASN A 46 -9.31 0.45 15.56
CA ASN A 46 -8.05 0.92 14.99
C ASN A 46 -8.30 1.56 13.61
N THR A 47 -9.33 2.41 13.51
CA THR A 47 -9.59 3.29 12.35
C THR A 47 -8.48 4.33 12.13
N LYS A 48 -7.46 4.36 13.00
CA LYS A 48 -6.37 5.33 12.99
C LYS A 48 -5.12 4.86 12.20
N LEU A 49 -5.33 4.10 11.13
CA LEU A 49 -4.27 3.72 10.17
C LEU A 49 -4.45 4.38 8.79
N GLU A 50 -5.43 5.27 8.62
CA GLU A 50 -5.46 6.24 7.52
C GLU A 50 -4.86 7.57 8.02
N GLY A 51 -3.91 8.10 7.24
CA GLY A 51 -2.86 9.01 7.68
C GLY A 51 -3.28 10.36 8.25
N GLY A 52 -2.42 10.87 9.13
CA GLY A 52 -2.25 12.30 9.39
C GLY A 52 -1.02 12.82 8.65
#